data_AF-A0A834GZR1-F1
#
_entry.id   AF-A0A834GZR1-F1
#
_cell.length_a   1.000
_cell.length_b   1.000
_cell.length_c   1.000
_cell.angle_alpha   90.00
_cell.angle_beta   90.00
_cell.angle_gamma   90.00
#
_symmetry.space_group_name_H-M   'P 1'
#
loop_
_entity.id
_entity.type
_entity.pdbx_description
1 polymer ?
#
loop_
_entity_poly.entity_id
_entity_poly.type
_entity_poly.pdbx_seq_one_letter_code
_entity_poly.pdbx_strand_id
1 'polypeptide(L)'
;MGIYLRLWTMFKLCFVFFLGFMVILETGVQAWSKEGHVMVCQIAQGLLEPDAAHAVQMLLPDYVDGNLSALCVWPDQIRHWYKYRWTSPLHFIDTPDEGCNFHYKRDCHDLHGLKDMCVAGAIQNFTTQLHVTEKELLIVDIT
;
A
#
# COMPACT_ATOMS: atom_id res chain seq x y z
N MET A 1 -24.95 -23.53 50.00
CA MET A 1 -24.69 -23.98 48.61
C MET A 1 -25.02 -22.92 47.55
N GLY A 2 -26.18 -22.22 47.63
CA GLY A 2 -26.58 -21.25 46.59
C GLY A 2 -25.78 -19.94 46.48
N ILE A 3 -25.19 -19.45 47.57
CA ILE A 3 -24.39 -18.20 47.58
C ILE A 3 -23.08 -18.38 46.80
N TYR A 4 -22.39 -19.52 47.01
CA TYR A 4 -21.16 -19.86 46.28
C TYR A 4 -21.40 -20.05 44.78
N LEU A 5 -22.53 -20.65 44.40
CA LEU A 5 -22.91 -20.80 42.99
C LEU A 5 -23.21 -19.45 42.33
N ARG A 6 -23.91 -18.53 43.01
CA ARG A 6 -24.17 -17.17 42.52
C ARG A 6 -22.89 -16.35 42.38
N LEU A 7 -21.98 -16.44 43.36
CA LEU A 7 -20.70 -15.74 43.34
C LEU A 7 -19.80 -16.25 42.21
N TRP A 8 -19.78 -17.55 41.98
CA TRP A 8 -19.01 -18.16 40.88
C TRP A 8 -19.56 -17.79 39.50
N THR A 9 -20.89 -17.77 39.34
CA THR A 9 -21.53 -17.31 38.10
C THR A 9 -21.26 -15.84 37.84
N MET A 10 -21.30 -14.99 38.87
CA MET A 10 -20.98 -13.57 38.77
C MET A 10 -19.51 -13.34 38.39
N PHE A 11 -18.58 -14.07 39.01
CA PHE A 11 -17.16 -13.99 38.67
C PHE A 11 -16.89 -14.40 37.22
N LYS A 12 -17.53 -15.47 36.74
CA LYS A 12 -17.46 -15.88 35.33
C LYS A 12 -17.99 -14.82 34.37
N LEU A 13 -19.14 -14.22 34.69
CA LEU A 13 -19.72 -13.14 33.88
C LEU A 13 -18.77 -11.94 33.83
N CYS A 14 -18.27 -11.46 34.98
CA CYS A 14 -17.31 -10.36 35.04
C CYS A 14 -16.03 -10.67 34.27
N PHE A 15 -15.51 -11.90 34.36
CA PHE A 15 -14.32 -12.32 33.64
C PHE A 15 -14.55 -12.36 32.11
N VAL A 16 -15.70 -12.88 31.66
CA VAL A 16 -16.07 -12.87 30.23
C VAL A 16 -16.25 -11.45 29.70
N PHE A 17 -16.91 -10.57 30.46
CA PHE A 17 -17.04 -9.16 30.09
C PHE A 17 -15.70 -8.44 30.06
N PHE A 18 -14.81 -8.73 31.01
CA PHE A 18 -13.46 -8.16 31.05
C PHE A 18 -12.61 -8.61 29.87
N LEU A 19 -12.63 -9.91 29.52
CA LEU A 19 -11.97 -10.42 28.32
C LEU A 19 -12.55 -9.82 27.04
N GLY A 20 -13.88 -9.72 26.94
CA GLY A 20 -14.54 -9.09 25.79
C GLY A 20 -14.19 -7.61 25.65
N PHE A 21 -14.07 -6.87 26.76
CA PHE A 21 -13.65 -5.47 26.75
C PHE A 21 -12.18 -5.31 26.31
N MET A 22 -11.28 -6.21 26.74
CA MET A 22 -9.87 -6.19 26.32
C MET A 22 -9.68 -6.39 24.82
N VAL A 23 -10.52 -7.24 24.19
CA VAL A 23 -10.48 -7.46 22.72
C VAL A 23 -10.93 -6.21 21.94
N ILE A 24 -11.80 -5.38 22.51
CA ILE A 24 -12.31 -4.15 21.85
C ILE A 24 -11.27 -3.01 21.92
N LEU A 25 -10.33 -3.07 22.86
CA LEU A 25 -9.30 -2.04 23.03
C LEU A 25 -8.11 -2.18 22.07
N GLU A 26 -8.09 -3.19 21.21
CA GLU A 26 -7.11 -3.24 20.12
C GLU A 26 -7.41 -2.12 19.13
N THR A 27 -6.57 -1.08 19.13
CA THR A 27 -6.57 -0.04 18.10
C THR A 27 -6.20 -0.72 16.78
N GLY A 28 -7.22 -1.08 16.00
CA GLY A 28 -7.03 -1.64 14.67
C GLY A 28 -6.18 -0.69 13.83
N VAL A 29 -5.01 -1.17 13.39
CA VAL A 29 -4.12 -0.43 12.50
C VAL A 29 -4.90 -0.13 11.22
N GLN A 30 -5.12 1.15 10.93
CA GLN A 30 -5.74 1.59 9.68
C GLN A 30 -4.70 1.47 8.55
N ALA A 31 -4.53 0.25 8.04
CA ALA A 31 -3.72 0.03 6.85
C ALA A 31 -4.46 0.54 5.61
N TRP A 32 -3.73 1.08 4.65
CA TRP A 32 -4.31 1.41 3.35
C TRP A 32 -4.76 0.12 2.66
N SER A 33 -6.03 0.11 2.25
CA SER A 33 -6.59 -0.87 1.32
C SER A 33 -7.03 -0.10 0.07
N LYS A 34 -8.04 -0.58 -0.65
CA LYS A 34 -8.60 0.06 -1.84
C LYS A 34 -8.84 1.57 -1.67
N GLU A 35 -9.50 1.96 -0.59
CA GLU A 35 -9.96 3.34 -0.33
C GLU A 35 -8.76 4.30 -0.20
N GLY A 36 -7.69 3.82 0.42
CA GLY A 36 -6.44 4.57 0.58
C GLY A 36 -5.80 4.95 -0.74
N HIS A 37 -5.58 3.92 -1.57
CA HIS A 37 -5.01 4.10 -2.90
C HIS A 37 -5.85 5.03 -3.77
N VAL A 38 -7.17 4.88 -3.73
CA VAL A 38 -8.10 5.76 -4.46
C VAL A 38 -7.95 7.21 -3.99
N MET A 39 -8.03 7.47 -2.68
CA MET A 39 -7.93 8.85 -2.15
C MET A 39 -6.60 9.51 -2.51
N VAL A 40 -5.48 8.81 -2.33
CA VAL A 40 -4.15 9.35 -2.66
C VAL A 40 -4.06 9.72 -4.13
N CYS A 41 -4.54 8.86 -5.03
CA CYS A 41 -4.49 9.14 -6.47
C CYS A 41 -5.45 10.25 -6.90
N GLN A 42 -6.63 10.37 -6.29
CA GLN A 42 -7.55 11.48 -6.55
C GLN A 42 -6.92 12.81 -6.16
N ILE A 43 -6.31 12.88 -4.97
CA ILE A 43 -5.62 14.08 -4.49
C ILE A 43 -4.44 14.40 -5.42
N ALA A 44 -3.60 13.41 -5.74
CA ALA A 44 -2.45 13.61 -6.61
C ALA A 44 -2.87 14.12 -8.00
N GLN A 45 -3.89 13.52 -8.61
CA GLN A 45 -4.38 13.92 -9.93
C GLN A 45 -4.88 15.37 -9.95
N GLY A 46 -5.54 15.83 -8.88
CA GLY A 46 -6.01 17.22 -8.75
C GLY A 46 -4.89 18.25 -8.52
N LEU A 47 -3.66 17.80 -8.25
CA LEU A 47 -2.48 18.64 -7.99
C LEU A 47 -1.45 18.59 -9.13
N LEU A 48 -1.75 17.92 -10.24
CA LEU A 48 -0.84 17.82 -11.38
C LEU A 48 -0.73 19.16 -12.11
N GLU A 49 0.51 19.54 -12.46
CA GLU A 49 0.77 20.58 -13.44
C GLU A 49 0.26 20.15 -14.84
N PRO A 50 -0.02 21.10 -15.76
CA PRO A 50 -0.64 20.80 -17.06
C PRO A 50 0.07 19.70 -17.87
N ASP A 51 1.40 19.74 -17.96
CA ASP A 51 2.19 18.77 -18.72
C ASP A 51 2.08 17.35 -18.10
N ALA A 52 2.10 17.27 -16.77
CA ALA A 52 1.95 16.00 -16.05
C ALA A 52 0.51 15.46 -16.16
N ALA A 53 -0.50 16.33 -16.10
CA ALA A 53 -1.91 15.95 -16.29
C ALA A 53 -2.14 15.39 -17.70
N HIS A 54 -1.56 16.01 -18.73
CA HIS A 54 -1.62 15.53 -20.10
C HIS A 54 -0.93 14.16 -20.25
N ALA A 55 0.28 14.01 -19.71
CA ALA A 55 1.00 12.73 -19.75
C ALA A 55 0.22 11.60 -19.06
N VAL A 56 -0.37 11.86 -17.89
CA VAL A 56 -1.24 10.88 -17.20
C VAL A 56 -2.43 10.51 -18.07
N GLN A 57 -3.09 11.48 -18.71
CA GLN A 57 -4.21 11.22 -19.61
C GLN A 57 -3.81 10.33 -20.80
N MET A 58 -2.63 10.57 -21.39
CA MET A 58 -2.12 9.80 -22.52
C MET A 58 -1.72 8.36 -22.15
N LEU A 59 -1.29 8.13 -20.90
CA LEU A 59 -0.88 6.80 -20.42
C LEU A 59 -2.03 5.95 -19.90
N LEU A 60 -3.14 6.57 -19.50
CA LEU A 60 -4.31 5.86 -19.01
C LEU A 60 -5.10 5.22 -20.16
N PRO A 61 -5.66 4.02 -19.97
CA PRO A 61 -6.49 3.39 -20.99
C PRO A 61 -7.86 4.07 -21.09
N ASP A 62 -8.44 4.09 -22.30
CA ASP A 62 -9.70 4.79 -22.60
C ASP A 62 -10.87 4.45 -21.65
N TYR A 63 -10.94 3.21 -21.16
CA TYR A 63 -12.06 2.75 -20.32
C TYR A 63 -12.13 3.39 -18.94
N VAL A 64 -11.07 4.07 -18.48
CA VAL A 64 -11.11 4.80 -17.19
C VAL A 64 -11.40 6.28 -17.34
N ASP A 65 -11.64 6.77 -18.56
CA ASP A 65 -12.04 8.16 -18.84
C ASP A 65 -11.12 9.19 -18.12
N GLY A 66 -9.81 8.98 -18.23
CA GLY A 66 -8.79 9.82 -17.61
C GLY A 66 -8.73 9.75 -16.08
N ASN A 67 -9.50 8.89 -15.41
CA ASN A 67 -9.50 8.79 -13.94
C ASN A 67 -8.36 7.88 -13.43
N LEU A 68 -7.28 8.49 -12.94
CA LEU A 68 -6.12 7.75 -12.40
C LEU A 68 -6.51 6.85 -11.22
N SER A 69 -7.39 7.35 -10.35
CA SER A 69 -7.79 6.64 -9.13
C SER A 69 -8.49 5.31 -9.39
N ALA A 70 -9.08 5.13 -10.58
CA ALA A 70 -9.69 3.87 -10.99
C ALA A 70 -8.67 2.72 -11.13
N LEU A 71 -7.38 3.02 -11.33
CA LEU A 71 -6.32 2.03 -11.53
C LEU A 71 -5.29 1.96 -10.39
N CYS A 72 -5.39 2.79 -9.36
CA CYS A 72 -4.37 2.81 -8.31
C CYS A 72 -4.32 1.57 -7.41
N VAL A 73 -5.31 0.68 -7.53
CA VAL A 73 -5.34 -0.63 -6.84
C VAL A 73 -4.87 -1.76 -7.76
N TRP A 74 -4.61 -1.50 -9.04
CA TRP A 74 -4.13 -2.50 -9.99
C TRP A 74 -2.85 -3.23 -9.53
N PRO A 75 -1.85 -2.58 -8.92
CA PRO A 75 -0.66 -3.28 -8.38
C PRO A 75 -1.02 -4.37 -7.37
N ASP A 76 -1.99 -4.13 -6.49
CA ASP A 76 -2.46 -5.11 -5.50
C ASP A 76 -3.18 -6.30 -6.14
N GLN A 77 -3.77 -6.12 -7.33
CA GLN A 77 -4.41 -7.21 -8.06
C GLN A 77 -3.35 -8.09 -8.75
N ILE A 78 -2.39 -7.47 -9.44
CA ILE A 78 -1.43 -8.21 -10.27
C ILE A 78 -0.35 -8.92 -9.45
N ARG A 79 -0.04 -8.49 -8.22
CA ARG A 79 0.98 -9.16 -7.38
C ARG A 79 0.64 -10.63 -7.09
N HIS A 80 -0.62 -11.02 -7.25
CA HIS A 80 -1.09 -12.40 -7.12
C HIS A 80 -0.97 -13.20 -8.42
N TRP A 81 -0.79 -12.56 -9.57
CA TRP A 81 -0.69 -13.21 -10.87
C TRP A 81 0.70 -13.81 -11.04
N TYR A 82 0.78 -15.00 -11.64
CA TYR A 82 2.04 -15.71 -11.84
C TYR A 82 3.10 -14.84 -12.54
N LYS A 83 2.70 -14.13 -13.62
CA LYS A 83 3.58 -13.25 -14.39
C LYS A 83 4.17 -12.08 -13.58
N TYR A 84 3.44 -11.58 -12.59
CA TYR A 84 3.80 -10.37 -11.84
C TYR A 84 4.09 -10.66 -10.37
N ARG A 85 4.33 -11.92 -10.01
CA ARG A 85 4.58 -12.30 -8.61
C ARG A 85 5.82 -11.63 -8.02
N TRP A 86 6.76 -11.23 -8.88
CA TRP A 86 7.95 -10.44 -8.53
C TRP A 86 7.61 -9.04 -7.99
N THR A 87 6.41 -8.52 -8.22
CA THR A 87 6.00 -7.21 -7.69
C THR A 87 5.59 -7.27 -6.22
N SER A 88 5.30 -8.46 -5.68
CA SER A 88 4.83 -8.60 -4.29
C SER A 88 5.72 -7.91 -3.24
N PRO A 89 7.05 -8.09 -3.20
CA PRO A 89 7.91 -7.40 -2.24
C PRO A 89 8.01 -5.88 -2.46
N LEU A 90 7.59 -5.37 -3.62
CA LEU A 90 7.64 -3.94 -3.93
C LEU A 90 6.57 -3.12 -3.19
N HIS A 91 5.66 -3.75 -2.45
CA HIS A 91 4.59 -3.06 -1.72
C HIS A 91 4.99 -2.65 -0.29
N PHE A 92 6.14 -3.11 0.20
CA PHE A 92 6.54 -2.90 1.59
C PHE A 92 8.07 -2.86 1.75
N ILE A 93 8.52 -2.62 2.98
CA ILE A 93 9.89 -2.75 3.45
C ILE A 93 9.80 -3.42 4.82
N ASP A 94 10.50 -4.55 4.98
CA ASP A 94 10.66 -5.17 6.29
C ASP A 94 11.88 -4.53 6.98
N THR A 95 11.65 -3.92 8.14
CA THR A 95 12.72 -3.37 9.00
C THR A 95 12.93 -4.29 10.21
N PRO A 96 14.10 -4.28 10.86
CA PRO A 96 14.32 -5.06 12.07
C PRO A 96 13.33 -4.69 13.18
N ASP A 97 12.75 -5.69 13.86
CA ASP A 97 11.65 -5.54 14.82
C ASP A 97 11.86 -4.42 15.86
N GLU A 98 13.06 -4.33 16.44
CA GLU A 98 13.41 -3.36 17.49
C GLU A 98 14.14 -2.12 16.95
N GLY A 99 14.23 -1.98 15.63
CA GLY A 99 15.02 -0.94 14.99
C GLY A 99 14.32 0.43 14.99
N CYS A 100 13.01 0.47 14.72
CA CYS A 100 12.26 1.71 14.46
C CYS A 100 13.00 2.69 13.52
N ASN A 101 13.85 2.17 12.63
CA ASN A 101 14.68 2.93 11.72
C ASN A 101 14.74 2.22 10.36
N PHE A 102 14.85 3.02 9.30
CA PHE A 102 15.00 2.55 7.93
C PHE A 102 16.38 2.90 7.40
N HIS A 103 17.08 1.90 6.86
CA HIS A 103 18.34 2.04 6.15
C HIS A 103 18.27 1.29 4.83
N TYR A 104 18.22 2.03 3.72
CA TYR A 104 18.03 1.47 2.37
C TYR A 104 18.91 0.24 2.06
N LYS A 105 20.22 0.33 2.30
CA LYS A 105 21.16 -0.78 2.00
C LYS A 105 20.90 -2.05 2.81
N ARG A 106 20.41 -1.88 4.05
CA ARG A 106 20.09 -2.96 4.98
C ARG A 106 18.71 -3.54 4.67
N ASP A 107 17.71 -2.70 4.44
CA ASP A 107 16.29 -3.08 4.46
C ASP A 107 15.65 -3.24 3.08
N CYS A 108 16.18 -2.58 2.04
CA CYS A 108 15.58 -2.65 0.71
C CYS A 108 16.07 -3.87 -0.06
N HIS A 109 15.47 -5.02 0.25
CA HIS A 109 15.65 -6.28 -0.46
C HIS A 109 14.43 -7.17 -0.32
N ASP A 110 14.29 -8.17 -1.18
CA ASP A 110 13.28 -9.22 -1.00
C ASP A 110 13.72 -10.27 0.04
N LEU A 111 12.87 -11.27 0.30
CA LEU A 111 13.16 -12.37 1.23
C LEU A 111 14.39 -13.22 0.85
N HIS A 112 14.87 -13.12 -0.38
CA HIS A 112 16.05 -13.83 -0.89
C HIS A 112 17.30 -12.94 -0.93
N GLY A 113 17.19 -11.68 -0.49
CA GLY A 113 18.29 -10.72 -0.45
C GLY A 113 18.54 -9.99 -1.78
N LEU A 114 17.65 -10.12 -2.78
CA LEU A 114 17.74 -9.36 -4.02
C LEU A 114 17.53 -7.87 -3.72
N LYS A 115 18.56 -7.06 -3.99
CA LYS A 115 18.57 -5.63 -3.68
C LYS A 115 17.53 -4.86 -4.48
N ASP A 116 17.10 -3.73 -3.92
CA ASP A 116 16.17 -2.76 -4.50
C ASP A 116 14.72 -3.29 -4.68
N MET A 117 14.46 -4.54 -4.28
CA MET A 117 13.15 -5.18 -4.31
C MET A 117 12.30 -4.81 -3.09
N CYS A 118 12.03 -3.52 -2.94
CA CYS A 118 11.18 -2.95 -1.88
C CYS A 118 10.43 -1.72 -2.41
N VAL A 119 9.47 -1.16 -1.65
CA VAL A 119 8.70 0.01 -2.14
C VAL A 119 9.57 1.24 -2.45
N ALA A 120 10.64 1.50 -1.68
CA ALA A 120 11.55 2.61 -1.95
C ALA A 120 12.38 2.40 -3.23
N GLY A 121 12.75 1.16 -3.55
CA GLY A 121 13.41 0.82 -4.82
C GLY A 121 12.44 0.89 -6.00
N ALA A 122 11.20 0.42 -5.81
CA ALA A 122 10.16 0.49 -6.83
C ALA A 122 9.83 1.93 -7.24
N ILE A 123 9.68 2.85 -6.26
CA ILE A 123 9.46 4.27 -6.54
C ILE A 123 10.60 4.82 -7.42
N GLN A 124 11.86 4.61 -7.04
CA GLN A 124 13.00 5.07 -7.85
C GLN A 124 13.01 4.48 -9.27
N ASN A 125 12.72 3.19 -9.39
CA ASN A 125 12.68 2.49 -10.68
C ASN A 125 11.59 3.07 -11.59
N PHE A 126 10.35 3.16 -11.12
CA PHE A 126 9.23 3.63 -11.94
C PHE A 126 9.29 5.13 -12.22
N THR A 127 9.83 5.94 -11.31
CA THR A 127 10.16 7.35 -11.60
C THR A 127 11.20 7.45 -12.73
N THR A 128 12.23 6.61 -12.70
CA THR A 128 13.26 6.61 -13.75
C THR A 128 12.68 6.19 -15.11
N GLN A 129 11.82 5.18 -15.13
CA GLN A 129 11.14 4.74 -16.36
C GLN A 129 10.28 5.86 -16.97
N LEU A 130 9.46 6.53 -16.15
CA LEU A 130 8.61 7.64 -16.61
C LEU A 130 9.42 8.83 -17.13
N HIS A 131 10.57 9.14 -16.52
CA HIS A 131 11.44 10.21 -17.01
C HIS A 131 12.07 9.89 -18.38
N VAL A 132 12.32 8.61 -18.68
CA VAL A 132 12.73 8.19 -20.02
C VAL A 132 11.56 8.32 -21.01
N THR A 133 10.35 7.92 -20.60
CA THR A 133 9.14 8.04 -21.45
C THR A 133 8.79 9.49 -21.76
N GLU A 134 8.94 10.42 -20.82
CA GLU A 134 8.74 11.86 -21.06
C GLU A 134 9.65 12.38 -22.17
N LYS A 135 10.93 11.97 -22.19
CA LYS A 135 11.87 12.35 -23.25
C LYS A 135 11.48 11.76 -24.60
N GLU A 136 10.94 10.55 -24.64
CA GLU A 136 10.42 9.95 -25.87
C GLU A 136 9.14 10.65 -26.35
N LEU A 137 8.22 11.00 -25.44
CA LEU A 137 7.00 11.76 -25.79
C LEU A 137 7.35 13.14 -26.38
N LEU A 138 8.30 13.84 -25.75
CA LEU A 138 8.85 15.10 -26.27
C LEU A 138 9.48 14.92 -27.66
N ILE A 139 10.11 13.79 -27.96
CA ILE A 139 10.66 13.53 -29.30
C ILE A 139 9.53 13.33 -30.33
N VAL A 140 8.46 12.63 -29.96
CA VAL A 140 7.30 12.40 -30.84
C VAL A 140 6.55 13.70 -31.13
N ASP A 141 6.45 14.61 -30.17
CA ASP A 141 5.79 15.91 -30.35
C ASP A 141 6.62 16.92 -31.19
N ILE A 142 7.90 16.64 -31.47
CA ILE A 142 8.79 17.48 -32.31
C ILE A 142 8.86 16.96 -33.76
N THR A 143 8.33 15.77 -34.06
CA THR A 143 8.30 15.17 -35.42
C THR A 143 6.92 15.21 -36.05
#